data_AF-Q9U7H9-F1
#
_entry.id   AF-Q9U7H9-F1
#
_cell.length_a   1.000
_cell.length_b   1.000
_cell.length_c   1.000
_cell.angle_alpha   90.00
_cell.angle_beta   90.00
_cell.angle_gamma   90.00
#
_symmetry.space_group_name_H-M   'P 1'
#
loop_
_entity.id
_entity.type
_entity.pdbx_description
1 polymer ?
#
loop_
_entity_poly.entity_id
_entity_poly.type
_entity_poly.pdbx_seq_one_letter_code
_entity_poly.pdbx_strand_id
1 'polypeptide(L)' 'DQHLSHMNAGKTNTTDNLLLEVCLAAKYEGESLVEKHKEFKKTHNDSNICTIL' A
#
# COMPACT_ATOMS: atom_id res chain seq x y z
N ASP A 1 -4.37 3.91 4.36
CA ASP A 1 -3.54 3.36 5.43
C ASP A 1 -4.26 3.07 6.74
N GLN A 2 -5.01 1.96 6.76
CA GLN A 2 -5.56 1.38 7.99
C GLN A 2 -4.49 0.61 8.76
N HIS A 3 -3.40 0.18 8.10
CA HIS A 3 -2.38 -0.68 8.70
C HIS A 3 -1.53 0.09 9.71
N LEU A 4 -1.02 1.27 9.34
CA LEU A 4 -0.30 2.13 10.28
C LEU A 4 -1.22 2.71 11.38
N SER A 5 -2.51 2.86 11.11
CA SER A 5 -3.50 3.34 12.09
C SER A 5 -3.75 2.36 13.24
N HIS A 6 -3.49 1.06 13.05
CA HIS A 6 -3.63 0.02 14.06
C HIS A 6 -2.29 -0.50 14.60
N MET A 7 -1.19 0.16 14.22
CA MET A 7 0.15 -0.20 14.67
C MET A 7 0.26 -0.04 16.18
N ASN A 8 0.64 -1.11 16.88
CA ASN A 8 0.85 -1.05 18.32
C ASN A 8 2.19 -0.35 18.59
N ALA A 9 2.13 0.89 19.10
CA ALA A 9 3.30 1.68 19.46
C ALA A 9 4.25 0.98 20.45
N GLY A 10 3.76 0.03 21.26
CA GLY A 10 4.58 -0.78 22.16
C GLY A 10 5.32 -1.95 21.50
N LYS A 11 5.10 -2.19 20.20
CA LYS A 11 5.72 -3.26 19.40
C LYS A 11 6.65 -2.70 18.30
N THR A 12 6.60 -1.39 18.06
CA THR A 12 7.42 -0.63 17.09
C THR A 12 8.46 0.27 17.76
N ASN A 13 9.00 -0.21 18.87
CA ASN A 13 9.95 0.44 19.76
C ASN A 13 11.38 0.46 19.20
N THR A 14 11.61 -0.18 18.04
CA THR A 14 12.87 -0.13 17.29
C THR A 14 12.61 0.33 15.87
N THR A 15 13.62 0.97 15.27
CA THR A 15 13.56 1.40 13.87
C THR A 15 13.32 0.22 12.92
N ASP A 16 13.88 -0.96 13.23
CA ASP A 16 13.71 -2.17 12.41
C ASP A 16 12.27 -2.69 12.44
N ASN A 17 11.61 -2.65 13.60
CA ASN A 17 10.21 -3.06 13.72
C ASN A 17 9.29 -2.06 12.99
N LEU A 18 9.56 -0.76 13.10
CA LEU A 18 8.82 0.25 12.36
C LEU A 18 8.99 0.06 10.84
N LEU A 19 10.22 -0.18 10.37
CA LEU A 19 10.50 -0.42 8.96
C LEU A 19 9.76 -1.67 8.46
N LEU A 20 9.78 -2.77 9.22
CA LEU A 20 9.05 -3.99 8.87
C LEU A 20 7.55 -3.72 8.68
N GLU A 21 6.93 -3.02 9.62
CA GLU A 21 5.51 -2.72 9.57
C GLU A 21 5.14 -1.77 8.42
N VAL A 22 5.99 -0.77 8.14
CA VAL A 22 5.83 0.13 6.99
C VAL A 22 5.97 -0.61 5.67
N CYS A 23 6.97 -1.49 5.54
CA CYS A 23 7.13 -2.33 4.35
C CYS A 23 5.95 -3.27 4.16
N LEU A 24 5.40 -3.82 5.24
CA LEU A 24 4.23 -4.70 5.18
C LEU A 24 2.97 -3.92 4.75
N ALA A 25 2.75 -2.73 5.31
CA ALA A 25 1.68 -1.83 4.88
C ALA A 25 1.80 -1.48 3.39
N ALA A 26 2.98 -1.05 2.96
CA ALA A 26 3.26 -0.68 1.58
C ALA A 26 3.04 -1.85 0.60
N LYS A 27 3.37 -3.09 1.01
CA LYS A 27 3.11 -4.29 0.20
C LYS A 27 1.62 -4.48 -0.03
N TYR A 28 0.81 -4.47 1.03
CA TYR A 28 -0.64 -4.67 0.94
C TYR A 28 -1.33 -3.54 0.16
N GLU A 29 -0.95 -2.29 0.41
CA GLU A 29 -1.51 -1.15 -0.33
C GLU A 29 -1.11 -1.19 -1.81
N GLY A 30 0.15 -1.56 -2.10
CA GLY A 30 0.64 -1.75 -3.47
C GLY A 30 -0.09 -2.88 -4.21
N GLU A 31 -0.35 -4.01 -3.56
CA GLU A 31 -1.14 -5.12 -4.13
C GLU A 31 -2.56 -4.68 -4.46
N SER A 32 -3.25 -3.98 -3.54
CA SER A 32 -4.60 -3.45 -3.78
C SER A 32 -4.64 -2.44 -4.92
N LEU A 33 -3.63 -1.59 -5.02
CA LEU A 33 -3.52 -0.61 -6.09
C LEU A 33 -3.30 -1.27 -7.45
N VAL A 34 -2.46 -2.32 -7.53
CA VAL A 34 -2.25 -3.09 -8.76
C VAL A 34 -3.55 -3.75 -9.24
N GLU A 35 -4.35 -4.30 -8.32
CA GLU A 35 -5.65 -4.87 -8.66
C GLU A 35 -6.60 -3.81 -9.24
N LYS A 36 -6.77 -2.68 -8.53
CA LYS A 36 -7.59 -1.55 -9.01
C LYS A 36 -7.11 -1.01 -10.34
N HIS A 37 -5.79 -0.92 -10.54
CA HIS A 37 -5.21 -0.47 -11.80
C HIS A 37 -5.52 -1.43 -12.96
N LYS A 38 -5.42 -2.74 -12.73
CA LYS A 38 -5.81 -3.76 -13.73
C LYS A 38 -7.27 -3.64 -14.11
N GLU A 39 -8.17 -3.42 -13.15
CA GLU A 39 -9.60 -3.20 -13.43
C GLU A 39 -9.84 -1.91 -14.21
N PHE A 40 -9.22 -0.81 -13.78
CA PHE A 40 -9.36 0.48 -14.45
C PHE A 40 -8.85 0.44 -15.89
N LYS A 41 -7.73 -0.24 -16.15
CA LYS A 41 -7.21 -0.43 -17.50
C LYS A 41 -8.16 -1.17 -18.44
N LYS A 42 -9.03 -2.05 -17.94
CA LYS A 42 -10.01 -2.77 -18.80
C LYS A 42 -10.99 -1.81 -19.46
N THR A 43 -11.31 -0.70 -18.81
CA THR A 43 -12.26 0.31 -19.30
C THR A 43 -11.57 1.56 -19.83
N HIS A 44 -10.30 1.80 -19.44
CA HIS A 44 -9.50 2.97 -19.80
C HIS A 44 -8.13 2.54 -20.32
N ASN A 45 -8.10 2.01 -21.54
CA ASN A 45 -6.89 1.46 -22.18
C ASN A 45 -5.74 2.49 -22.30
N ASP A 46 -6.06 3.78 -22.37
CA ASP A 46 -5.08 4.86 -22.58
C ASP A 46 -4.56 5.49 -21.27
N SER A 47 -5.01 5.02 -20.11
CA SER A 47 -4.59 5.57 -18.82
C SER A 47 -3.33 4.93 -18.26
N ASN A 48 -2.40 5.79 -17.80
CA ASN A 48 -1.19 5.40 -17.10
C ASN A 48 -1.43 5.28 -15.58
N ILE A 49 -0.68 4.38 -14.93
CA ILE A 49 -0.81 4.10 -13.49
C ILE A 49 -0.55 5.35 -12.62
N CYS A 50 0.26 6.29 -13.13
CA CYS A 50 0.53 7.59 -12.50
C CYS A 50 -0.68 8.52 -12.41
N THR A 51 -1.80 8.25 -13.09
CA THR A 51 -3.02 9.06 -12.99
C THR A 51 -3.91 8.60 -11.82
N ILE A 52 -3.70 7.40 -11.29
CA ILE A 52 -4.55 6.76 -10.27
C ILE A 52 -3.91 6.80 -8.87
N LEU A 53 -2.57 6.84 -8.82
CA LEU A 53 -1.76 7.08 -7.63
C LEU A 53 -1.85 8.53 -7.17
#